data_AF-A0A1Y1ZRM3-F1
#
_entry.id   AF-A0A1Y1ZRM3-F1
#
_cell.length_a   1.000
_cell.length_b   1.000
_cell.length_c   1.000
_cell.angle_alpha   90.00
_cell.angle_beta   90.00
_cell.angle_gamma   90.00
#
_symmetry.space_group_name_H-M   'P 1'
#
loop_
_entity.id
_entity.type
_entity.pdbx_description
1 polymer ?
#
loop_
_entity_poly.entity_id
_entity_poly.type
_entity_poly.pdbx_seq_one_letter_code
_entity_poly.pdbx_strand_id
1 'polypeptide(L)'
;MSSTFEPSEPRIPDEEDNTADVPLTMAASVMLTNLPRDASAALKEAGVLGVGKVTIRLHPIGNAPALTQRIFKLSSTQSFATIVRFLRRKLGVKDSDSVFCYVGNVFSPSLDEGVGNLWSCFKTNDELVVGYAMAPAFG
;
A
#
# COMPACT_ATOMS: atom_id res chain seq x y z
N MET A 1 0.61 -56.57 28.52
CA MET A 1 -0.59 -55.72 28.61
C MET A 1 -0.22 -54.50 29.42
N SER A 2 -0.56 -53.33 28.90
CA SER A 2 0.02 -52.00 29.12
C SER A 2 -0.23 -51.40 30.51
N SER A 3 0.72 -50.60 31.03
CA SER A 3 0.46 -49.59 32.05
C SER A 3 1.40 -48.38 31.86
N THR A 4 0.79 -47.22 31.67
CA THR A 4 1.38 -45.88 31.47
C THR A 4 1.78 -45.25 32.81
N PHE A 5 2.87 -44.45 32.87
CA PHE A 5 3.00 -43.31 33.78
C PHE A 5 4.08 -42.29 33.30
N GLU A 6 3.79 -41.01 33.50
CA GLU A 6 4.38 -39.77 32.93
C GLU A 6 5.83 -39.43 33.30
N PRO A 7 6.52 -38.56 32.53
CA PRO A 7 7.67 -37.81 33.01
C PRO A 7 7.31 -36.39 33.51
N SER A 8 7.69 -36.17 34.77
CA SER A 8 8.00 -34.93 35.53
C SER A 8 7.97 -33.53 34.86
N GLU A 9 7.20 -32.61 35.48
CA GLU A 9 7.37 -31.14 35.52
C GLU A 9 8.51 -30.69 36.49
N PRO A 10 8.82 -29.39 36.75
CA PRO A 10 8.82 -28.15 35.94
C PRO A 10 10.11 -27.27 36.17
N ARG A 11 10.47 -26.30 35.31
CA ARG A 11 11.24 -25.06 35.68
C ARG A 11 10.90 -23.88 34.76
N ILE A 12 10.74 -22.71 35.39
CA ILE A 12 10.14 -21.43 34.95
C ILE A 12 11.27 -20.47 34.45
N PRO A 13 11.01 -19.16 34.18
CA PRO A 13 10.67 -18.42 32.93
C PRO A 13 11.82 -17.56 32.35
N ASP A 14 11.66 -17.05 31.12
CA ASP A 14 12.34 -15.81 30.68
C ASP A 14 11.34 -14.89 29.95
N GLU A 15 11.38 -13.61 30.32
CA GLU A 15 10.46 -12.53 30.00
C GLU A 15 10.63 -11.95 28.58
N GLU A 16 9.50 -11.47 28.04
CA GLU A 16 9.34 -10.33 27.13
C GLU A 16 10.17 -10.24 25.83
N ASP A 17 9.52 -10.49 24.69
CA ASP A 17 9.40 -9.44 23.68
C ASP A 17 8.11 -9.59 22.85
N ASN A 18 7.31 -8.54 22.97
CA ASN A 18 6.03 -8.29 22.32
C ASN A 18 6.24 -8.03 20.81
N THR A 19 5.45 -8.64 19.93
CA THR A 19 4.49 -7.90 19.07
C THR A 19 3.80 -8.81 18.03
N ALA A 20 2.46 -8.72 18.04
CA ALA A 20 1.57 -8.91 16.89
C ALA A 20 1.15 -10.32 16.44
N ASP A 21 1.00 -11.28 17.36
CA ASP A 21 0.03 -12.37 17.15
C ASP A 21 -1.10 -12.25 18.17
N VAL A 22 -1.94 -11.23 17.99
CA VAL A 22 -3.23 -11.18 18.70
C VAL A 22 -4.14 -12.16 17.97
N PRO A 23 -4.46 -13.34 18.53
CA PRO A 23 -5.45 -14.20 17.91
C PRO A 23 -6.73 -13.38 17.78
N LEU A 24 -7.27 -13.28 16.56
CA LEU A 24 -8.54 -12.61 16.28
C LEU A 24 -9.68 -13.45 16.91
N THR A 25 -9.72 -13.44 18.23
CA THR A 25 -10.72 -14.16 19.00
C THR A 25 -12.04 -13.41 18.90
N MET A 26 -13.14 -14.15 18.91
CA MET A 26 -14.48 -13.55 18.88
C MET A 26 -14.70 -12.55 20.04
N ALA A 27 -13.92 -12.66 21.13
CA ALA A 27 -13.89 -11.70 22.22
C ALA A 27 -13.39 -10.30 21.80
N ALA A 28 -12.42 -10.22 20.88
CA ALA A 28 -11.96 -8.95 20.33
C ALA A 28 -13.07 -8.23 19.53
N SER A 29 -13.95 -8.98 18.87
CA SER A 29 -15.13 -8.43 18.18
C SER A 29 -16.09 -7.75 19.15
N VAL A 30 -16.28 -8.29 20.36
CA VAL A 30 -17.17 -7.71 21.38
C VAL A 30 -16.58 -6.41 21.94
N MET A 31 -15.25 -6.36 22.12
CA MET A 31 -14.57 -5.12 22.52
C MET A 31 -14.69 -4.03 21.44
N LEU A 32 -14.65 -4.39 20.16
CA LEU A 32 -14.87 -3.44 19.06
C LEU A 32 -16.28 -2.82 19.09
N THR A 33 -17.30 -3.59 19.47
CA THR A 33 -18.69 -3.10 19.57
C THR A 33 -18.94 -2.21 20.79
N ASN A 34 -18.12 -2.33 21.84
CA ASN A 34 -18.27 -1.63 23.10
C ASN A 34 -17.25 -0.49 23.30
N LEU A 35 -16.55 -0.10 22.22
CA LEU A 35 -15.50 0.90 22.28
C LEU A 35 -16.11 2.31 22.50
N PRO A 36 -15.52 3.14 23.38
CA PRO A 36 -15.99 4.50 23.61
C PRO A 36 -16.09 5.32 22.31
N ARG A 37 -17.09 6.20 22.27
CA ARG A 37 -17.55 6.92 21.06
C ARG A 37 -16.42 7.65 20.34
N ASP A 38 -15.46 8.18 21.09
CA ASP A 38 -14.30 8.91 20.55
C ASP A 38 -13.33 8.00 19.79
N ALA A 39 -13.06 6.78 20.28
CA ALA A 39 -12.21 5.83 19.58
C ALA A 39 -12.90 5.25 18.34
N SER A 40 -14.24 5.11 18.35
CA SER A 40 -15.02 4.76 17.15
C SER A 40 -15.06 5.88 16.11
N ALA A 41 -14.99 7.15 16.54
CA ALA A 41 -14.92 8.32 15.66
C ALA A 41 -13.53 8.46 15.04
N ALA A 42 -12.48 8.31 15.85
CA ALA A 42 -11.10 8.32 15.39
C ALA A 42 -10.82 7.18 14.38
N LEU A 43 -11.37 5.98 14.57
CA LEU A 43 -11.26 4.89 13.58
C LEU A 43 -11.98 5.22 12.26
N LYS A 44 -13.13 5.90 12.31
CA LYS A 44 -13.85 6.33 11.10
C LYS A 44 -13.06 7.37 10.32
N GLU A 45 -12.36 8.28 11.01
CA GLU A 45 -11.45 9.24 10.37
C GLU A 45 -10.16 8.60 9.88
N ALA A 46 -9.65 7.55 10.54
CA ALA A 46 -8.44 6.86 10.12
C ALA A 46 -8.54 6.23 8.72
N GLY A 47 -9.76 5.89 8.26
CA GLY A 47 -10.00 5.41 6.89
C GLY A 47 -10.12 6.53 5.84
N VAL A 48 -10.28 7.78 6.27
CA VAL A 48 -10.34 8.94 5.39
C VAL A 48 -8.95 9.56 5.33
N LEU A 49 -8.16 9.15 4.34
CA LEU A 49 -6.98 9.90 3.96
C LEU A 49 -7.44 11.31 3.55
N GLY A 50 -7.34 12.28 4.45
CA GLY A 50 -7.87 13.65 4.35
C GLY A 50 -7.33 14.51 3.20
N VAL A 51 -6.65 13.90 2.24
CA VAL A 51 -6.08 14.54 1.06
C VAL A 51 -7.02 14.28 -0.11
N GLY A 52 -7.95 15.21 -0.39
CA GLY A 52 -8.91 15.03 -1.49
C GLY A 52 -8.27 14.99 -2.89
N LYS A 53 -7.10 15.63 -3.06
CA LYS A 53 -6.31 15.62 -4.29
C LYS A 53 -4.83 15.47 -3.98
N VAL A 54 -4.19 14.54 -4.66
CA VAL A 54 -2.77 14.21 -4.53
C VAL A 54 -2.01 14.66 -5.78
N THR A 55 -0.78 15.13 -5.59
CA THR A 55 0.10 15.53 -6.69
C THR A 55 0.96 14.34 -7.09
N ILE A 56 1.01 14.05 -8.39
CA ILE A 56 1.76 12.93 -8.96
C ILE A 56 2.78 13.49 -9.97
N ARG A 57 4.02 13.03 -9.87
CA ARG A 57 5.10 13.36 -10.80
C ARG A 57 5.54 12.12 -11.57
N LEU A 58 5.40 12.18 -12.89
CA LEU A 58 5.83 11.16 -13.83
C LEU A 58 7.27 11.41 -14.29
N HIS A 59 8.12 10.39 -14.21
CA HIS A 59 9.49 10.44 -14.73
C HIS A 59 9.73 9.28 -15.71
N PRO A 60 10.22 9.54 -16.93
CA PRO A 60 10.68 8.46 -17.81
C PRO A 60 11.92 7.76 -17.25
N ILE A 61 11.95 6.43 -17.27
CA ILE A 61 13.10 5.61 -16.92
C ILE A 61 13.67 5.00 -18.21
N GLY A 62 15.00 5.07 -18.37
CA GLY A 62 15.70 4.56 -19.54
C GLY A 62 15.28 5.28 -20.83
N ASN A 63 14.94 4.51 -21.87
CA ASN A 63 14.59 5.03 -23.19
C ASN A 63 13.09 5.36 -23.36
N ALA A 64 12.34 5.57 -22.27
CA ALA A 64 10.93 5.91 -22.34
C ALA A 64 10.72 7.35 -22.88
N PRO A 65 9.72 7.60 -23.74
CA PRO A 65 9.42 8.93 -24.26
C PRO A 65 9.08 9.94 -23.15
N ALA A 66 9.75 11.10 -23.14
CA ALA A 66 9.51 12.12 -22.13
C ALA A 66 8.17 12.85 -22.36
N LEU A 67 7.32 12.87 -21.34
CA LEU A 67 6.07 13.63 -21.34
C LEU A 67 6.28 15.15 -21.15
N THR A 68 5.51 15.96 -21.87
CA THR A 68 5.50 17.43 -21.73
C THR A 68 4.96 17.88 -20.38
N GLN A 69 3.86 17.26 -19.92
CA GLN A 69 3.29 17.49 -18.59
C GLN A 69 3.63 16.31 -17.69
N ARG A 70 4.64 16.50 -16.83
CA ARG A 70 5.11 15.48 -15.89
C ARG A 70 4.38 15.51 -14.56
N ILE A 71 3.82 16.65 -14.17
CA ILE A 71 3.14 16.82 -12.88
C ILE A 71 1.66 17.03 -13.13
N PHE A 72 0.81 16.27 -12.43
CA PHE A 72 -0.63 16.45 -12.46
C PHE A 72 -1.26 16.10 -11.10
N LYS A 73 -2.50 16.54 -10.88
CA LYS A 73 -3.25 16.24 -9.67
C LYS A 73 -4.33 15.20 -9.95
N LEU A 74 -4.46 14.20 -9.08
CA LEU A 74 -5.49 13.16 -9.15
C LEU A 74 -6.26 13.14 -7.83
N SER A 75 -7.50 12.68 -7.83
CA SER A 75 -8.23 12.44 -6.59
C SER A 75 -7.65 11.20 -5.87
N SER A 76 -7.58 11.25 -4.54
CA SER A 76 -7.07 10.15 -3.71
C SER A 76 -7.91 8.89 -3.74
N THR A 77 -9.19 9.01 -4.11
CA THR A 77 -10.14 7.88 -4.26
C THR A 77 -9.90 7.03 -5.51
N GLN A 78 -9.09 7.52 -6.45
CA GLN A 78 -8.80 6.79 -7.69
C GLN A 78 -7.79 5.67 -7.45
N SER A 79 -7.89 4.61 -8.25
CA SER A 79 -6.90 3.53 -8.27
C SER A 79 -5.72 3.83 -9.19
N PHE A 80 -4.60 3.14 -8.94
CA PHE A 80 -3.36 3.26 -9.72
C PHE A 80 -3.57 2.92 -11.21
N ALA A 81 -4.53 2.06 -11.54
CA ALA A 81 -4.93 1.78 -12.93
C ALA A 81 -5.28 3.04 -13.73
N THR A 82 -5.81 4.08 -13.07
CA THR A 82 -6.12 5.36 -13.70
C THR A 82 -4.85 6.05 -14.22
N ILE A 83 -3.77 6.00 -13.45
CA ILE A 83 -2.46 6.55 -13.82
C ILE A 83 -1.90 5.81 -15.03
N VAL A 84 -1.97 4.48 -15.02
CA VAL A 84 -1.48 3.65 -16.13
C VAL A 84 -2.25 3.93 -17.42
N ARG A 85 -3.60 4.02 -17.36
CA ARG A 85 -4.41 4.39 -18.54
C ARG A 85 -4.08 5.79 -19.05
N PHE A 86 -3.89 6.75 -18.14
CA PHE A 86 -3.50 8.11 -18.51
C PHE A 86 -2.15 8.11 -19.23
N LEU A 87 -1.19 7.34 -18.72
CA LEU A 87 0.15 7.22 -19.28
C LEU A 87 0.11 6.60 -20.68
N ARG A 88 -0.60 5.48 -20.86
CA ARG A 88 -0.81 4.85 -22.18
C ARG A 88 -1.40 5.82 -23.20
N ARG A 89 -2.43 6.57 -22.81
CA ARG A 89 -3.07 7.57 -23.68
C ARG A 89 -2.12 8.71 -24.05
N LYS A 90 -1.30 9.17 -23.11
CA LYS A 90 -0.36 10.28 -23.32
C LYS A 90 0.85 9.89 -24.16
N LEU A 91 1.34 8.65 -24.02
CA LEU A 91 2.44 8.14 -24.84
C LEU A 91 1.96 7.63 -26.22
N GLY A 92 0.65 7.44 -26.43
CA GLY A 92 0.11 6.93 -27.68
C GLY A 92 0.45 5.44 -27.91
N VAL A 93 0.67 4.70 -26.84
CA VAL A 93 1.09 3.30 -26.90
C VAL A 93 -0.12 2.41 -27.16
N LYS A 94 0.04 1.37 -27.98
CA LYS A 94 -1.00 0.37 -28.24
C LYS A 94 -1.20 -0.51 -27.01
N ASP A 95 -2.38 -1.12 -26.89
CA ASP A 95 -2.68 -2.06 -25.80
C ASP A 95 -1.81 -3.32 -25.81
N SER A 96 -1.18 -3.62 -26.95
CA SER A 96 -0.21 -4.71 -27.12
C SER A 96 1.11 -4.46 -26.42
N ASP A 97 1.46 -3.21 -26.17
CA ASP A 97 2.79 -2.88 -25.69
C ASP A 97 2.80 -2.84 -24.16
N SER A 98 3.91 -3.30 -23.60
CA SER A 98 4.09 -3.35 -22.16
C SER A 98 4.55 -1.99 -21.64
N VAL A 99 3.89 -1.51 -20.59
CA VAL A 99 4.25 -0.28 -19.88
C VAL A 99 4.42 -0.65 -18.42
N PHE A 100 5.63 -0.47 -17.92
CA PHE A 100 5.99 -0.77 -16.53
C PHE A 100 5.99 0.54 -15.74
N CYS A 101 5.34 0.55 -14.58
CA CYS A 101 5.29 1.69 -13.69
C CYS A 101 5.90 1.32 -12.35
N TYR A 102 6.68 2.25 -11.80
CA TYR A 102 7.42 2.08 -10.56
C TYR A 102 7.17 3.25 -9.63
N VAL A 103 6.87 2.99 -8.36
CA VAL A 103 6.79 4.02 -7.33
C VAL A 103 8.17 4.18 -6.72
N GLY A 104 8.67 5.42 -6.64
CA GLY A 104 9.99 5.71 -6.05
C GLY A 104 11.18 5.02 -6.72
N ASN A 105 11.02 4.54 -7.96
CA ASN A 105 12.00 3.73 -8.70
C ASN A 105 12.44 2.44 -7.99
N VAL A 106 11.56 1.85 -7.16
CA VAL A 106 11.91 0.64 -6.38
C VAL A 106 10.97 -0.54 -6.62
N PHE A 107 9.67 -0.31 -6.67
CA PHE A 107 8.69 -1.40 -6.81
C PHE A 107 7.53 -1.00 -7.73
N SER A 108 6.82 -2.00 -8.27
CA SER A 108 5.63 -1.79 -9.09
C SER A 108 4.36 -2.05 -8.26
N PRO A 109 3.51 -1.04 -8.01
CA PRO A 109 2.28 -1.23 -7.24
C PRO A 109 1.22 -1.98 -8.04
N SER A 110 0.24 -2.55 -7.34
CA SER A 110 -0.90 -3.20 -7.99
C SER A 110 -1.82 -2.18 -8.65
N LEU A 111 -2.48 -2.55 -9.75
CA LEU A 111 -3.40 -1.65 -10.47
C LEU A 111 -4.63 -1.25 -9.62
N ASP A 112 -5.01 -2.10 -8.68
CA ASP A 112 -6.15 -1.90 -7.77
C ASP A 112 -5.79 -1.05 -6.54
N GLU A 113 -4.51 -0.72 -6.38
CA GLU A 113 -4.03 0.02 -5.22
C GLU A 113 -4.51 1.48 -5.25
N GLY A 114 -4.95 1.98 -4.10
CA GLY A 114 -5.44 3.34 -3.94
C GLY A 114 -4.31 4.36 -4.04
N VAL A 115 -4.46 5.37 -4.89
CA VAL A 115 -3.42 6.41 -5.07
C VAL A 115 -3.26 7.26 -3.80
N GLY A 116 -4.32 7.42 -3.00
CA GLY A 116 -4.23 8.05 -1.69
C GLY A 116 -3.22 7.38 -0.77
N ASN A 117 -3.30 6.05 -0.63
CA ASN A 117 -2.39 5.26 0.21
C ASN A 117 -0.95 5.39 -0.29
N LEU A 118 -0.75 5.18 -1.60
CA LEU A 118 0.57 5.29 -2.22
C LEU A 118 1.20 6.68 -2.00
N TRP A 119 0.40 7.74 -2.14
CA TRP A 119 0.88 9.10 -1.87
C TRP A 119 1.20 9.31 -0.38
N SER A 120 0.36 8.81 0.54
CA SER A 120 0.62 8.95 1.97
C SER A 120 1.89 8.21 2.41
N CYS A 121 2.14 7.02 1.87
CA CYS A 121 3.26 6.17 2.26
C CYS A 121 4.57 6.51 1.53
N PHE A 122 4.51 6.94 0.26
CA PHE A 122 5.69 7.05 -0.61
C PHE A 122 5.88 8.43 -1.26
N LYS A 123 5.19 9.49 -0.77
CA LYS A 123 5.43 10.85 -1.29
C LYS A 123 6.83 11.35 -0.99
N THR A 124 7.35 12.15 -1.91
CA THR A 124 8.59 12.92 -1.76
C THR A 124 8.29 14.37 -2.09
N ASN A 125 8.56 15.31 -1.17
CA ASN A 125 8.24 16.73 -1.35
C ASN A 125 6.76 16.99 -1.74
N ASP A 126 5.82 16.30 -1.07
CA ASP A 126 4.38 16.35 -1.36
C ASP A 126 3.95 15.86 -2.77
N GLU A 127 4.84 15.17 -3.47
CA GLU A 127 4.57 14.55 -4.77
C GLU A 127 4.79 13.03 -4.71
N LEU A 128 3.86 12.27 -5.28
CA LEU A 128 4.10 10.85 -5.54
C LEU A 128 4.89 10.70 -6.84
N VAL A 129 6.13 10.22 -6.73
CA VAL A 129 6.99 10.01 -7.89
C VAL A 129 6.71 8.63 -8.49
N VAL A 130 6.25 8.64 -9.74
CA VAL A 130 5.97 7.42 -10.52
C VAL A 130 6.89 7.41 -11.74
N GLY A 131 7.84 6.49 -11.73
CA GLY A 131 8.67 6.17 -12.87
C GLY A 131 7.93 5.31 -13.89
N TYR A 132 8.14 5.52 -15.18
CA TYR A 132 7.60 4.65 -16.23
C TYR A 132 8.67 4.21 -17.21
N ALA A 133 8.58 2.96 -17.68
CA ALA A 133 9.49 2.35 -18.63
C ALA A 133 8.74 1.48 -19.65
N MET A 134 9.29 1.35 -20.86
CA MET A 134 8.77 0.44 -21.90
C MET A 134 9.31 -0.99 -21.73
N ALA A 135 10.37 -1.15 -20.95
CA ALA A 135 11.00 -2.42 -20.61
C ALA A 135 11.12 -2.52 -19.08
N PRO A 136 11.15 -3.74 -18.51
CA PRO A 136 11.35 -3.92 -17.08
C PRO A 136 12.72 -3.35 -16.69
N ALA A 137 12.72 -2.45 -15.72
CA ALA A 137 13.92 -1.73 -15.26
C ALA A 137 14.33 -2.11 -13.83
N PHE A 138 13.36 -2.49 -13.00
CA PHE A 138 13.53 -2.90 -11.61
C PHE A 138 12.71 -4.18 -11.40
N GLY A 139 13.24 -5.13 -10.61
CA GLY A 139 12.68 -6.45 -10.35
C GLY A 139 13.02 -6.93 -8.96
#